data_AF-A0A2A3F557-F1
#
_entry.id   AF-A0A2A3F557-F1
#
_cell.length_a   1.000
_cell.length_b   1.000
_cell.length_c   1.000
_cell.angle_alpha   90.00
_cell.angle_beta   90.00
_cell.angle_gamma   90.00
#
_symmetry.space_group_name_H-M   'P 1'
#
loop_
_entity.id
_entity.type
_entity.pdbx_description
1 polymer ?
#
loop_
_entity_poly.entity_id
_entity_poly.type
_entity_poly.pdbx_seq_one_letter_code
_entity_poly.pdbx_strand_id
1 'polypeptide(L)'
;MRVRKAAIGASALVAIATVAGACSPEGTESRDPTAVVQSTQFAPPPAPITDPVPTAEQLTALYNATTNYSIREEDRARLLDGPTDQTLPIARAWGAQPSPQYLQFTAVEPVGPEMVNATGQGHIEGMEPYPVGPIPFVRVNNEWKLSRAFICGGLFLSAPQVCG
;
A
#
# COMPACT_ATOMS: atom_id res chain seq x y z
N MET A 1 -19.51 -27.91 -84.73
CA MET A 1 -18.24 -27.53 -85.40
C MET A 1 -17.15 -27.39 -84.34
N ARG A 2 -15.99 -28.00 -84.59
CA ARG A 2 -14.65 -27.76 -83.99
C ARG A 2 -14.37 -28.22 -82.56
N VAL A 3 -13.09 -28.55 -82.41
CA VAL A 3 -12.44 -29.56 -81.58
C VAL A 3 -11.10 -28.97 -81.11
N ARG A 4 -10.63 -29.39 -79.93
CA ARG A 4 -9.27 -29.28 -79.31
C ARG A 4 -8.91 -27.90 -78.73
N LYS A 5 -8.28 -27.79 -77.55
CA LYS A 5 -7.04 -28.47 -77.10
C LYS A 5 -6.97 -28.65 -75.58
N ALA A 6 -6.30 -29.72 -75.15
CA ALA A 6 -5.94 -30.05 -73.78
C ALA A 6 -4.78 -29.20 -73.25
N ALA A 7 -4.72 -29.02 -71.93
CA ALA A 7 -3.48 -28.87 -71.17
C ALA A 7 -3.66 -29.50 -69.78
N ILE A 8 -2.75 -30.40 -69.46
CA ILE A 8 -2.62 -31.18 -68.23
C ILE A 8 -1.92 -30.32 -67.18
N GLY A 9 -2.40 -30.38 -65.94
CA GLY A 9 -1.72 -29.79 -64.79
C GLY A 9 -2.29 -30.39 -63.50
N ALA A 10 -1.77 -31.55 -63.12
CA ALA A 10 -2.11 -32.23 -61.88
C ALA A 10 -1.63 -31.41 -60.67
N SER A 11 -2.48 -31.28 -59.65
CA SER A 11 -2.06 -31.22 -58.24
C SER A 11 -3.27 -31.34 -57.31
N ALA A 12 -3.30 -32.49 -56.62
CA ALA A 12 -3.86 -32.80 -55.31
C ALA A 12 -5.22 -32.20 -54.88
N LEU A 13 -6.20 -33.11 -54.80
CA LEU A 13 -7.34 -33.07 -53.89
C LEU A 13 -6.89 -32.83 -52.45
N VAL A 14 -7.61 -32.00 -51.68
CA VAL A 14 -8.27 -32.41 -50.43
C VAL A 14 -9.46 -31.48 -50.20
N ALA A 15 -10.63 -32.08 -50.04
CA ALA A 15 -11.87 -31.42 -49.68
C ALA A 15 -11.82 -30.93 -48.22
N ILE A 16 -12.16 -29.67 -47.99
CA ILE A 16 -12.41 -29.14 -46.64
C ILE A 16 -13.91 -29.21 -46.43
N ALA A 17 -14.38 -30.28 -45.79
CA ALA A 17 -15.73 -30.34 -45.23
C ALA A 17 -15.74 -29.61 -43.89
N THR A 18 -16.62 -28.62 -43.79
CA THR A 18 -16.87 -27.80 -42.61
C THR A 18 -17.43 -28.63 -41.46
N VAL A 19 -16.84 -28.51 -40.28
CA VAL A 19 -17.53 -28.75 -39.01
C VAL A 19 -17.25 -27.56 -38.11
N ALA A 20 -18.29 -26.80 -37.81
CA ALA A 20 -18.27 -25.78 -36.78
C ALA A 20 -18.13 -26.48 -35.42
N GLY A 21 -16.88 -26.62 -34.97
CA GLY A 21 -16.53 -26.85 -33.57
C GLY A 21 -15.75 -25.63 -33.12
N ALA A 22 -16.30 -24.91 -32.14
CA ALA A 22 -15.75 -23.69 -31.57
C ALA A 22 -14.23 -23.80 -31.33
N CYS A 23 -13.47 -22.99 -32.07
CA CYS A 23 -12.02 -23.03 -32.11
C CYS A 23 -11.40 -22.60 -30.77
N SER A 24 -10.85 -23.56 -30.05
CA SER A 24 -9.44 -23.43 -29.65
C SER A 24 -8.60 -24.09 -30.74
N PRO A 25 -7.42 -23.54 -31.06
CA PRO A 25 -6.26 -24.36 -30.77
C PRO A 25 -5.07 -23.54 -30.23
N GLU A 26 -4.56 -24.01 -29.09
CA GLU A 26 -3.18 -24.50 -28.99
C GLU A 26 -2.12 -23.71 -29.78
N GLY A 27 -1.93 -22.46 -29.38
CA GLY A 27 -0.60 -21.88 -29.38
C GLY A 27 0.13 -22.41 -28.15
N THR A 28 1.18 -23.20 -28.36
CA THR A 28 2.23 -23.46 -27.36
C THR A 28 3.03 -22.16 -27.14
N GLU A 29 2.34 -21.13 -26.67
CA GLU A 29 2.99 -20.03 -25.99
C GLU A 29 3.30 -20.59 -24.61
N SER A 30 4.59 -20.86 -24.38
CA SER A 30 5.09 -21.11 -23.03
C SER A 30 4.57 -19.96 -22.18
N ARG A 31 3.54 -20.22 -21.36
CA ARG A 31 3.18 -19.33 -20.27
C ARG A 31 4.37 -19.39 -19.34
N ASP A 32 5.33 -18.52 -19.59
CA ASP A 32 6.33 -18.21 -18.59
C ASP A 32 5.54 -17.90 -17.32
N PRO A 33 5.78 -18.63 -16.23
CA PRO A 33 5.14 -18.30 -14.98
C PRO A 33 5.45 -16.83 -14.73
N THR A 34 4.41 -16.00 -14.66
CA THR A 34 4.56 -14.64 -14.19
C THR A 34 5.11 -14.77 -12.78
N ALA A 35 6.42 -14.68 -12.65
CA ALA A 35 7.09 -14.71 -11.37
C ALA A 35 6.53 -13.50 -10.62
N VAL A 36 5.67 -13.76 -9.65
CA VAL A 36 5.31 -12.75 -8.66
C VAL A 36 6.59 -12.49 -7.91
N VAL A 37 7.33 -11.46 -8.33
CA VAL A 37 8.46 -10.93 -7.58
C VAL A 37 7.86 -10.30 -6.34
N GLN A 38 7.65 -11.12 -5.30
CA GLN A 38 7.48 -10.60 -3.96
C GLN A 38 8.80 -9.90 -3.63
N SER A 39 8.78 -8.57 -3.58
CA SER A 39 9.89 -7.78 -3.08
C SER A 39 10.21 -8.29 -1.68
N THR A 40 11.33 -8.99 -1.53
CA THR A 40 11.80 -9.54 -0.26
C THR A 40 12.54 -8.50 0.59
N GLN A 41 12.58 -7.24 0.15
CA GLN A 41 13.41 -6.18 0.74
C GLN A 41 12.57 -5.03 1.31
N PHE A 42 11.49 -5.34 2.02
CA PHE A 42 10.88 -4.33 2.87
C PHE A 42 11.72 -4.12 4.13
N ALA A 43 11.83 -2.86 4.57
CA ALA A 43 12.39 -2.53 5.86
C ALA A 43 11.47 -3.11 6.97
N PRO A 44 12.05 -3.60 8.08
CA PRO A 44 11.25 -4.01 9.23
C PRO A 44 10.53 -2.79 9.85
N PRO A 45 9.32 -2.98 10.41
CA PRO A 45 8.68 -1.95 11.22
C PRO A 45 9.48 -1.67 12.51
N PRO A 46 9.28 -0.52 13.16
CA PRO A 46 9.83 -0.27 14.49
C PRO A 46 9.31 -1.31 15.49
N ALA A 47 10.11 -1.59 16.52
CA ALA A 47 9.70 -2.45 17.62
C ALA A 47 8.46 -1.86 18.33
N PRO A 48 7.55 -2.71 18.85
CA PRO A 48 6.41 -2.22 19.62
C PRO A 48 6.84 -1.39 20.84
N ILE A 49 6.21 -0.23 21.04
CA ILE A 49 6.48 0.62 22.19
C ILE A 49 5.51 0.22 23.30
N THR A 50 6.03 -0.31 24.40
CA THR A 50 5.23 -0.85 25.50
C THR A 50 5.39 -0.09 26.82
N ASP A 51 6.29 0.89 26.84
CA ASP A 51 6.54 1.75 28.00
C ASP A 51 5.24 2.41 28.49
N PRO A 52 5.07 2.60 29.81
CA PRO A 52 3.90 3.29 30.36
C PRO A 52 3.72 4.71 29.81
N VAL A 53 4.82 5.41 29.54
CA VAL A 53 4.85 6.69 28.84
C VAL A 53 5.98 6.62 27.79
N PRO A 54 5.68 6.79 26.49
CA PRO A 54 6.65 6.68 25.43
C PRO A 54 7.52 7.94 25.33
N THR A 55 8.75 7.81 24.84
CA THR A 55 9.63 8.96 24.57
C THR A 55 9.26 9.65 23.26
N ALA A 56 9.73 10.90 23.10
CA ALA A 56 9.55 11.64 21.86
C ALA A 56 10.24 10.95 20.67
N GLU A 57 11.43 10.35 20.85
CA GLU A 57 12.09 9.60 19.78
C GLU A 57 11.30 8.35 19.39
N GLN A 58 10.74 7.62 20.36
CA GLN A 58 9.92 6.43 20.09
C GLN A 58 8.68 6.79 19.26
N LEU A 59 7.95 7.83 19.65
CA LEU A 59 6.78 8.29 18.89
C LEU A 59 7.15 8.86 17.52
N THR A 60 8.34 9.45 17.39
CA THR A 60 8.87 9.92 16.11
C THR A 60 9.09 8.74 15.16
N ALA A 61 9.76 7.68 15.64
CA ALA A 61 9.99 6.48 14.87
C ALA A 61 8.67 5.79 14.47
N LEU A 62 7.69 5.71 15.39
CA LEU A 62 6.37 5.16 15.11
C LEU A 62 5.66 5.95 14.02
N TYR A 63 5.56 7.28 14.17
CA TYR A 63 4.86 8.14 13.22
C TYR A 63 5.47 8.03 11.83
N ASN A 64 6.79 8.22 11.72
CA ASN A 64 7.48 8.19 10.43
C ASN A 64 7.37 6.82 9.76
N ALA A 65 7.26 5.72 10.53
CA ALA A 65 7.00 4.41 9.97
C ALA A 65 5.60 4.27 9.35
N THR A 66 4.59 5.02 9.81
CA THR A 66 3.22 4.97 9.25
C THR A 66 3.13 5.47 7.80
N THR A 67 4.05 6.36 7.40
CA THR A 67 4.11 6.96 6.05
C THR A 67 5.27 6.42 5.19
N ASN A 68 6.14 5.57 5.75
CA ASN A 68 7.31 5.05 5.05
C ASN A 68 6.98 3.86 4.13
N TYR A 69 6.91 4.09 2.82
CA TYR A 69 6.63 3.05 1.82
C TYR A 69 7.67 1.92 1.72
N SER A 70 8.85 2.07 2.31
CA SER A 70 9.80 0.97 2.43
C SER A 70 9.34 -0.08 3.45
N ILE A 71 8.35 0.20 4.28
CA ILE A 71 7.70 -0.75 5.20
C ILE A 71 6.43 -1.30 4.55
N ARG A 72 6.18 -2.61 4.70
CA ARG A 72 4.98 -3.27 4.15
C ARG A 72 3.69 -2.58 4.60
N GLU A 73 2.69 -2.54 3.74
CA GLU A 73 1.38 -1.95 4.08
C GLU A 73 0.76 -2.62 5.32
N GLU A 74 0.84 -3.94 5.43
CA GLU A 74 0.35 -4.67 6.59
C GLU A 74 1.08 -4.29 7.88
N ASP A 75 2.38 -4.00 7.78
CA ASP A 75 3.20 -3.61 8.92
C ASP A 75 2.89 -2.18 9.36
N ARG A 76 2.66 -1.26 8.40
CA ARG A 76 2.20 0.11 8.69
C ARG A 76 0.81 0.13 9.29
N ALA A 77 -0.10 -0.72 8.80
CA ALA A 77 -1.47 -0.83 9.32
C ALA A 77 -1.51 -1.24 10.80
N ARG A 78 -0.57 -2.07 11.27
CA ARG A 78 -0.46 -2.46 12.69
C ARG A 78 -0.03 -1.32 13.62
N LEU A 79 0.56 -0.26 13.08
CA LEU A 79 0.96 0.95 13.83
C LEU A 79 -0.22 1.91 14.05
N LEU A 80 -1.34 1.67 13.38
CA LEU A 80 -2.54 2.50 13.47
C LEU A 80 -3.52 1.90 14.46
N ASP A 81 -4.23 2.75 15.18
CA ASP A 81 -5.33 2.33 16.04
C ASP A 81 -6.50 1.75 15.23
N GLY A 82 -7.09 0.68 15.75
CA GLY A 82 -8.24 -0.03 15.17
C GLY A 82 -7.96 -1.46 14.68
N PRO A 83 -9.00 -2.18 14.23
CA PRO A 83 -8.89 -3.53 13.68
C PRO A 83 -8.07 -3.57 12.39
N THR A 84 -7.25 -4.62 12.21
CA THR A 84 -6.33 -4.76 11.06
C THR A 84 -7.01 -4.66 9.69
N ASP A 85 -8.19 -5.25 9.54
CA ASP A 85 -8.99 -5.22 8.31
C ASP A 85 -9.46 -3.80 7.97
N GLN A 86 -9.67 -2.95 8.98
CA GLN A 86 -10.04 -1.56 8.82
C GLN A 86 -8.83 -0.64 8.64
N THR A 87 -7.67 -0.97 9.23
CA THR A 87 -6.48 -0.12 9.16
C THR A 87 -5.68 -0.28 7.87
N LEU A 88 -5.82 -1.38 7.13
CA LEU A 88 -5.18 -1.56 5.82
C LEU A 88 -5.51 -0.45 4.79
N PRO A 89 -6.79 -0.20 4.46
CA PRO A 89 -7.13 0.89 3.53
C PRO A 89 -6.71 2.26 4.05
N ILE A 90 -6.75 2.47 5.37
CA ILE A 90 -6.28 3.71 6.01
C ILE A 90 -4.77 3.88 5.83
N ALA A 91 -3.96 2.84 6.09
CA ALA A 91 -2.50 2.89 5.95
C ALA A 91 -2.07 3.16 4.51
N ARG A 92 -2.81 2.62 3.53
CA ARG A 92 -2.60 2.92 2.11
C ARG A 92 -2.82 4.40 1.81
N ALA A 93 -3.98 4.95 2.21
CA ALA A 93 -4.34 6.34 1.96
C ALA A 93 -3.44 7.32 2.73
N TRP A 94 -3.16 7.04 4.00
CA TRP A 94 -2.32 7.83 4.88
C TRP A 94 -0.88 7.93 4.37
N GLY A 95 -0.31 6.82 3.90
CA GLY A 95 1.01 6.81 3.28
C GLY A 95 1.06 7.62 2.00
N ALA A 96 -0.01 7.62 1.19
CA ALA A 96 -0.06 8.23 -0.14
C ALA A 96 -0.11 9.76 -0.14
N GLN A 97 0.05 10.40 1.02
CA GLN A 97 0.03 11.86 1.10
C GLN A 97 1.18 12.48 0.30
N PRO A 98 0.92 13.61 -0.39
CA PRO A 98 1.73 14.09 -1.51
C PRO A 98 3.09 14.69 -1.13
N SER A 99 3.50 14.67 0.14
CA SER A 99 4.79 15.21 0.55
C SER A 99 5.42 14.32 1.62
N PRO A 100 6.67 13.86 1.43
CA PRO A 100 7.39 13.17 2.48
C PRO A 100 7.67 14.18 3.59
N GLN A 101 6.77 14.21 4.57
CA GLN A 101 6.93 14.96 5.80
C GLN A 101 7.75 14.11 6.77
N TYR A 102 8.95 14.60 7.09
CA TYR A 102 9.67 14.06 8.22
C TYR A 102 9.23 14.82 9.47
N LEU A 103 8.67 14.12 10.45
CA LEU A 103 8.37 14.69 11.74
C LEU A 103 9.46 14.32 12.75
N GLN A 104 9.76 15.24 13.65
CA GLN A 104 10.56 15.01 14.84
C GLN A 104 9.80 15.58 16.04
N PHE A 105 9.32 14.70 16.92
CA PHE A 105 8.74 15.13 18.19
C PHE A 105 9.85 15.52 19.17
N THR A 106 9.56 16.53 19.99
CA THR A 106 10.45 17.06 21.03
C THR A 106 9.81 17.03 22.41
N ALA A 107 8.49 16.90 22.49
CA ALA A 107 7.76 16.78 23.75
C ALA A 107 6.63 15.75 23.66
N VAL A 108 6.37 15.10 24.79
CA VAL A 108 5.27 14.14 24.99
C VAL A 108 4.54 14.53 26.27
N GLU A 109 3.23 14.70 26.16
CA GLU A 109 2.35 15.10 27.25
C GLU A 109 1.30 14.00 27.48
N PRO A 110 1.26 13.37 28.68
CA PRO A 110 0.19 12.46 29.03
C PRO A 110 -1.16 13.18 29.10
N VAL A 111 -2.14 12.67 28.35
CA VAL A 111 -3.54 13.11 28.42
C VAL A 111 -4.31 12.21 29.39
N GLY A 112 -3.92 10.94 29.48
CA GLY A 112 -4.45 9.94 30.38
C GLY A 112 -3.58 8.67 30.38
N PRO A 113 -4.00 7.61 31.08
CA PRO A 113 -3.20 6.37 31.19
C PRO A 113 -2.97 5.66 29.85
N GLU A 114 -3.90 5.81 28.90
CA GLU A 114 -3.86 5.14 27.60
C GLU A 114 -3.78 6.14 26.42
N MET A 115 -3.43 7.40 26.69
CA MET A 115 -3.34 8.44 25.66
C MET A 115 -2.27 9.47 25.97
N VAL A 116 -1.44 9.79 24.98
CA VAL A 116 -0.46 10.88 25.01
C VAL A 116 -0.59 11.75 23.78
N ASN A 117 -0.19 13.01 23.91
CA ASN A 117 -0.01 13.93 22.80
C ASN A 117 1.48 14.18 22.57
N ALA A 118 1.92 14.18 21.32
CA ALA A 118 3.26 14.57 20.95
C ALA A 118 3.26 15.90 20.19
N THR A 119 4.25 16.74 20.46
CA THR A 119 4.50 17.99 19.74
C THR A 119 5.95 18.05 19.28
N GLY A 120 6.22 18.80 18.21
CA GLY A 120 7.54 18.85 17.60
C GLY A 120 7.61 19.71 16.35
N GLN A 121 8.46 19.29 15.42
CA GLN A 121 8.71 20.00 14.16
C GLN A 121 8.53 19.07 12.97
N GLY A 122 7.87 19.58 11.93
CA GLY A 122 7.81 18.97 10.61
C GLY A 122 8.82 19.59 9.66
N HIS A 123 9.33 18.77 8.76
CA HIS A 123 10.29 19.16 7.74
C HIS A 123 9.78 18.69 6.39
N ILE A 124 9.79 19.61 5.43
CA ILE A 124 9.57 19.33 4.02
C ILE A 124 10.73 19.96 3.27
N GLU A 125 11.27 19.25 2.28
CA GLU A 125 12.41 19.73 1.50
C GLU A 125 12.15 21.12 0.91
N GLY A 126 13.09 22.04 1.11
CA GLY A 126 12.98 23.42 0.62
C GLY A 126 12.11 24.35 1.46
N MET A 127 11.60 23.91 2.61
CA MET A 127 10.86 24.75 3.56
C MET A 127 11.54 24.78 4.93
N GLU A 128 11.40 25.90 5.64
CA GLU A 128 11.80 26.01 7.04
C GLU A 128 11.01 25.00 7.91
N PRO A 129 11.60 24.48 9.00
CA PRO A 129 10.86 23.64 9.95
C PRO A 129 9.62 24.36 10.48
N TYR A 130 8.51 23.62 10.63
CA TYR A 130 7.25 24.17 11.11
C TYR A 130 6.73 23.39 12.32
N PRO A 131 6.03 24.04 13.27
CA PRO A 131 5.52 23.37 14.45
C PRO A 131 4.47 22.33 14.07
N VAL A 132 4.52 21.18 14.73
CA VAL A 132 3.56 20.08 14.55
C VAL A 132 3.02 19.62 15.89
N GLY A 133 1.74 19.30 15.92
CA GLY A 133 1.03 18.75 17.06
C GLY A 133 0.00 19.71 17.68
N PRO A 134 -0.73 19.26 18.71
CA PRO A 134 -0.59 17.94 19.35
C PRO A 134 -1.06 16.79 18.43
N ILE A 135 -0.22 15.77 18.26
CA ILE A 135 -0.58 14.53 17.57
C ILE A 135 -0.89 13.47 18.63
N PRO A 136 -2.12 12.93 18.68
CA PRO A 136 -2.50 11.95 19.69
C PRO A 136 -2.04 10.54 19.31
N PHE A 137 -1.50 9.84 20.31
CA PHE A 137 -1.20 8.41 20.29
C PHE A 137 -2.01 7.73 21.37
N VAL A 138 -2.48 6.52 21.08
CA VAL A 138 -3.31 5.73 21.99
C VAL A 138 -2.64 4.41 22.29
N ARG A 139 -2.86 3.91 23.49
CA ARG A 139 -2.34 2.63 23.94
C ARG A 139 -3.44 1.58 23.82
N VAL A 140 -3.15 0.52 23.07
CA VAL A 140 -4.08 -0.58 22.78
C VAL A 140 -3.32 -1.88 22.98
N ASN A 141 -3.84 -2.77 23.82
CA ASN A 141 -3.20 -4.04 24.17
C ASN A 141 -1.73 -3.85 24.63
N ASN A 142 -1.48 -2.82 25.45
CA ASN A 142 -0.16 -2.49 25.98
C ASN A 142 0.85 -1.99 24.92
N GLU A 143 0.40 -1.63 23.71
CA GLU A 143 1.22 -1.05 22.64
C GLU A 143 0.72 0.34 22.25
N TRP A 144 1.64 1.30 22.07
CA TRP A 144 1.29 2.61 21.52
C TRP A 144 1.06 2.55 20.01
N LYS A 145 0.03 3.25 19.54
CA LYS A 145 -0.39 3.34 18.14
C LYS A 145 -0.78 4.78 17.80
N LEU A 146 -0.66 5.15 16.52
CA LEU A 146 -1.15 6.45 16.05
C LEU A 146 -2.67 6.45 16.07
N SER A 147 -3.28 7.50 16.66
CA SER A 147 -4.73 7.59 16.80
C SER A 147 -5.45 7.57 15.45
N ARG A 148 -6.46 6.71 15.32
CA ARG A 148 -7.31 6.65 14.14
C ARG A 148 -8.06 7.96 13.92
N ALA A 149 -8.53 8.59 15.00
CA ALA A 149 -9.26 9.85 14.91
C ALA A 149 -8.39 10.95 14.27
N PHE A 150 -7.11 11.02 14.64
CA PHE A 150 -6.17 11.96 14.03
C PHE A 150 -5.95 11.69 12.54
N ILE A 151 -5.66 10.43 12.19
CA ILE A 151 -5.43 10.02 10.80
C ILE A 151 -6.65 10.31 9.94
N CYS A 152 -7.83 9.94 10.43
CA CYS A 152 -9.09 10.16 9.73
C CYS A 152 -9.47 11.62 9.60
N GLY A 153 -9.10 12.47 10.58
CA GLY A 153 -9.19 13.92 10.44
C GLY A 153 -8.32 14.45 9.30
N GLY A 154 -7.07 13.96 9.19
CA GLY A 154 -6.16 14.33 8.10
C GLY A 154 -6.61 13.84 6.72
N LEU A 155 -7.23 12.66 6.66
CA LEU A 155 -7.73 12.06 5.42
C LEU A 155 -9.10 12.59 4.98
N PHE A 156 -9.76 13.41 5.78
CA PHE A 156 -11.15 13.83 5.53
C PHE A 156 -11.37 14.45 4.14
N LEU A 157 -10.41 15.25 3.64
CA LEU A 157 -10.52 15.92 2.35
C LEU A 157 -10.02 15.05 1.17
N SER A 158 -9.11 14.12 1.41
CA SER A 158 -8.42 13.37 0.36
C SER A 158 -8.97 11.96 0.15
N ALA A 159 -9.46 11.31 1.22
CA ALA A 159 -9.94 9.93 1.19
C ALA A 159 -10.99 9.65 2.28
N PRO A 160 -12.10 10.42 2.40
CA PRO A 160 -13.06 10.27 3.50
C PRO A 160 -13.66 8.86 3.61
N GLN A 161 -13.81 8.16 2.48
CA GLN A 161 -14.39 6.81 2.45
C GLN A 161 -13.59 5.74 3.22
N VAL A 162 -12.29 5.95 3.50
CA VAL A 162 -11.47 4.93 4.18
C VAL A 162 -11.65 4.93 5.69
N CYS A 163 -12.33 5.95 6.22
CA CYS A 163 -12.52 6.17 7.65
C CYS A 163 -13.98 6.03 8.12
N GLY A 164 -14.88 5.70 7.18
CA GLY A 164 -16.29 5.42 7.46
C GLY A 164 -16.56 4.00 7.95
#